data_AF-A0A7G6ZC72-F1
#
_entry.id   AF-A0A7G6ZC72-F1
#
_cell.length_a   1.000
_cell.length_b   1.000
_cell.length_c   1.000
_cell.angle_alpha   90.00
_cell.angle_beta   90.00
_cell.angle_gamma   90.00
#
_symmetry.space_group_name_H-M   'P 1'
#
loop_
_entity.id
_entity.type
_entity.pdbx_description
1 polymer ?
#
loop_
_entity_poly.entity_id
_entity_poly.type
_entity_poly.pdbx_seq_one_letter_code
_entity_poly.pdbx_strand_id
1 'polypeptide(L)'
;MFTSLAGVPADVPVDPDSAEAQRWVIQELSKPEYRAAQPTWFDRASKAFLDWLQSLRIDSGAGVQGPILILALIVIVAALVAAFFIFGAPRLNRRSAASGILFGDDDARDAAAMRRAAEDAAGRSDWVLAIEEIFRSIARGLAERTLVTVSPGTTARDFAVRAGVVLPGYSERLTTAASAFDDVRYLGREGTESAYGEAARLEKDLRSVRPAEQSTVGAR
;
A
#
# COMPACT_ATOMS: atom_id res chain seq x y z
N MET A 1 -55.89 -57.74 -6.44
CA MET A 1 -55.32 -57.90 -5.09
C MET A 1 -53.82 -57.77 -5.23
N PHE A 2 -53.25 -56.69 -4.67
CA PHE A 2 -51.85 -56.32 -4.43
C PHE A 2 -50.77 -56.27 -5.54
N THR A 3 -50.14 -55.10 -5.56
CA THR A 3 -48.97 -54.53 -6.26
C THR A 3 -47.63 -55.14 -5.86
N SER A 4 -46.66 -55.23 -6.80
CA SER A 4 -45.30 -54.66 -6.63
C SER A 4 -44.51 -54.65 -7.96
N LEU A 5 -43.89 -53.52 -8.27
CA LEU A 5 -43.15 -53.16 -9.50
C LEU A 5 -41.63 -53.21 -9.27
N ALA A 6 -40.86 -53.58 -10.30
CA ALA A 6 -39.72 -52.82 -10.85
C ALA A 6 -38.61 -53.70 -11.44
N GLY A 7 -38.12 -53.33 -12.62
CA GLY A 7 -36.86 -53.82 -13.22
C GLY A 7 -36.91 -54.02 -14.73
N VAL A 8 -36.94 -52.93 -15.51
CA VAL A 8 -36.89 -52.92 -17.00
C VAL A 8 -35.42 -52.95 -17.47
N PRO A 9 -35.11 -53.60 -18.61
CA PRO A 9 -33.82 -54.25 -18.85
C PRO A 9 -32.77 -53.33 -19.48
N ALA A 10 -31.51 -53.73 -19.32
CA ALA A 10 -30.35 -53.16 -19.98
C ALA A 10 -30.03 -53.93 -21.26
N ASP A 11 -30.10 -53.27 -22.41
CA ASP A 11 -29.24 -53.56 -23.57
C ASP A 11 -29.34 -52.41 -24.59
N VAL A 12 -28.20 -51.80 -24.98
CA VAL A 12 -27.87 -51.34 -26.35
C VAL A 12 -26.37 -50.98 -26.38
N PRO A 13 -25.51 -51.74 -27.09
CA PRO A 13 -24.14 -51.35 -27.39
C PRO A 13 -24.00 -50.54 -28.71
N VAL A 14 -23.31 -49.41 -28.60
CA VAL A 14 -22.36 -48.75 -29.54
C VAL A 14 -22.80 -48.29 -30.96
N ASP A 15 -22.63 -46.97 -31.12
CA ASP A 15 -22.40 -46.10 -32.30
C ASP A 15 -23.56 -45.55 -33.16
N PRO A 16 -23.72 -44.22 -33.14
CA PRO A 16 -23.80 -43.44 -34.36
C PRO A 16 -22.78 -42.28 -34.44
N ASP A 17 -21.93 -42.37 -35.45
CA ASP A 17 -21.34 -41.34 -36.34
C ASP A 17 -20.41 -40.24 -35.77
N SER A 18 -19.11 -40.49 -35.94
CA SER A 18 -17.95 -39.73 -35.45
C SER A 18 -17.68 -38.36 -36.12
N ALA A 19 -18.61 -37.79 -36.88
CA ALA A 19 -18.42 -36.47 -37.51
C ALA A 19 -19.15 -35.31 -36.80
N GLU A 20 -20.20 -35.61 -36.03
CA GLU A 20 -21.05 -34.58 -35.41
C GLU A 20 -20.51 -34.11 -34.05
N ALA A 21 -19.88 -35.02 -33.29
CA ALA A 21 -19.19 -34.72 -32.04
C ALA A 21 -17.96 -33.81 -32.24
N GLN A 22 -17.22 -33.94 -33.36
CA GLN A 22 -16.09 -33.06 -33.67
C GLN A 22 -16.53 -31.62 -33.94
N ARG A 23 -17.68 -31.43 -34.62
CA ARG A 23 -18.22 -30.08 -34.87
C ARG A 23 -18.66 -29.41 -33.56
N TRP A 24 -19.27 -30.16 -32.64
CA TRP A 24 -19.66 -29.64 -31.33
C TRP A 24 -18.45 -29.30 -30.44
N VAL A 25 -17.37 -30.09 -30.49
CA VAL A 25 -16.12 -29.76 -29.77
C VAL A 25 -15.44 -28.52 -30.34
N ILE A 26 -15.42 -28.35 -31.67
CA ILE A 26 -14.88 -27.15 -32.31
C ILE A 26 -15.74 -25.91 -31.99
N GLN A 27 -17.05 -26.06 -31.92
CA GLN A 27 -17.97 -24.98 -31.58
C GLN A 27 -17.87 -24.58 -30.09
N GLU A 28 -17.67 -25.53 -29.18
CA GLU A 28 -17.48 -25.28 -27.75
C GLU A 28 -16.11 -24.64 -27.47
N LEU A 29 -15.04 -25.08 -28.14
CA LEU A 29 -13.70 -24.48 -28.05
C LEU A 29 -13.61 -23.09 -28.70
N SER A 30 -14.57 -22.73 -29.56
CA SER A 30 -14.67 -21.40 -30.16
C SER A 30 -15.42 -20.38 -29.30
N LYS A 31 -15.98 -20.79 -28.14
CA LYS A 31 -16.61 -19.86 -27.19
C LYS A 31 -15.52 -19.00 -26.54
N PRO A 32 -15.44 -17.70 -26.85
CA PRO A 32 -14.45 -16.81 -26.28
C PRO A 32 -14.98 -16.29 -24.94
N GLU A 33 -15.11 -17.17 -23.95
CA GLU A 33 -15.25 -16.79 -22.55
C GLU A 33 -13.87 -16.75 -21.88
N TYR A 34 -12.95 -15.99 -22.48
CA TYR A 34 -11.88 -15.32 -21.75
C TYR A 34 -11.74 -13.92 -22.34
N ARG A 35 -12.57 -13.01 -21.82
CA ARG A 35 -12.46 -11.57 -22.07
C ARG A 35 -11.13 -11.04 -21.52
N ALA A 36 -10.51 -10.19 -22.33
CA ALA A 36 -9.50 -9.20 -21.97
C ALA A 36 -8.10 -9.73 -21.60
N ALA A 37 -7.33 -10.11 -22.62
CA ALA A 37 -5.87 -10.05 -22.58
C ALA A 37 -5.40 -8.57 -22.52
N GLN A 38 -5.50 -7.96 -21.34
CA GLN A 38 -4.44 -7.06 -20.91
C GLN A 38 -3.43 -7.93 -20.17
N PRO A 39 -2.12 -7.86 -20.48
CA PRO A 39 -1.14 -8.71 -19.83
C PRO A 39 -1.10 -8.42 -18.33
N THR A 40 -1.75 -9.30 -17.56
CA THR A 40 -1.71 -9.31 -16.10
C THR A 40 -0.24 -9.35 -15.68
N TRP A 41 0.11 -8.68 -14.58
CA TRP A 41 1.46 -8.74 -14.00
C TRP A 41 1.89 -10.20 -13.76
N PHE A 42 0.92 -11.08 -13.49
CA PHE A 42 1.11 -12.51 -13.32
C PHE A 42 1.55 -13.24 -14.60
N ASP A 43 1.02 -12.86 -15.77
CA ASP A 43 1.39 -13.44 -17.07
C ASP A 43 2.82 -13.05 -17.49
N ARG A 44 3.21 -11.81 -17.19
CA ARG A 44 4.58 -11.35 -17.42
C ARG A 44 5.56 -12.03 -16.46
N ALA A 45 5.17 -12.23 -15.21
CA ALA A 45 5.98 -12.93 -14.22
C ALA A 45 6.13 -14.42 -14.54
N SER A 46 5.06 -15.10 -14.94
CA SER A 46 5.07 -16.52 -15.29
C SER A 46 5.91 -16.78 -16.53
N LYS A 47 5.79 -15.94 -17.56
CA LYS A 47 6.64 -16.02 -18.76
C LYS A 47 8.12 -15.81 -18.44
N ALA A 48 8.45 -14.76 -17.66
CA ALA A 48 9.83 -14.50 -17.25
C ALA A 48 10.43 -15.66 -16.44
N PHE A 49 9.63 -16.29 -15.59
CA PHE A 49 10.04 -17.46 -14.81
C PHE A 49 10.28 -18.71 -15.69
N LEU A 50 9.41 -18.96 -16.68
CA LEU A 50 9.55 -20.10 -17.59
C LEU A 50 10.73 -19.93 -18.54
N ASP A 51 10.96 -18.73 -19.06
CA ASP A 51 12.11 -18.41 -19.91
C ASP A 51 13.43 -18.58 -19.12
N TRP A 52 13.45 -18.17 -17.84
CA TRP A 52 14.57 -18.44 -16.94
C TRP A 52 14.80 -19.95 -16.75
N LEU A 53 13.74 -20.73 -16.48
CA LEU A 53 13.86 -22.18 -16.28
C LEU A 53 14.42 -22.90 -17.50
N GLN A 54 14.08 -22.43 -18.71
CA GLN A 54 14.63 -22.98 -19.96
C GLN A 54 16.09 -22.58 -20.17
N SER A 55 16.48 -21.36 -19.78
CA SER A 55 17.88 -20.89 -19.87
C SER A 55 18.86 -21.66 -18.99
N LEU A 56 18.38 -22.30 -17.92
CA LEU A 56 19.19 -23.13 -17.03
C LEU A 56 19.53 -24.50 -17.62
N ARG A 57 18.84 -24.92 -18.67
CA ARG A 57 19.10 -26.19 -19.34
C ARG A 57 20.12 -25.98 -20.45
N ILE A 58 21.40 -25.77 -20.12
CA ILE A 58 22.49 -25.94 -21.10
C ILE A 58 23.65 -26.73 -20.51
N ASP A 59 23.95 -27.80 -21.26
CA ASP A 59 25.12 -28.67 -21.36
C ASP A 59 25.87 -29.13 -20.11
N SER A 60 25.82 -30.45 -19.93
CA SER A 60 26.71 -31.23 -19.08
C SER A 60 28.14 -31.18 -19.64
N GLY A 61 28.88 -30.12 -19.35
CA GLY A 61 30.21 -29.95 -19.93
C GLY A 61 31.09 -28.94 -19.19
N ALA A 62 31.73 -29.40 -18.12
CA ALA A 62 32.98 -28.91 -17.53
C ALA A 62 33.04 -27.51 -16.88
N GLY A 63 33.58 -27.46 -15.65
CA GLY A 63 34.16 -26.24 -15.06
C GLY A 63 33.30 -25.50 -14.04
N VAL A 64 32.83 -26.21 -13.01
CA VAL A 64 31.83 -25.75 -12.04
C VAL A 64 32.46 -24.93 -10.90
N GLN A 65 32.57 -23.60 -11.07
CA GLN A 65 32.63 -22.67 -9.92
C GLN A 65 32.39 -21.19 -10.29
N GLY A 66 32.75 -20.76 -11.50
CA GLY A 66 32.39 -19.43 -12.03
C GLY A 66 30.90 -19.26 -12.38
N PRO A 67 30.26 -20.17 -13.14
CA PRO A 67 28.89 -19.95 -13.61
C PRO A 67 27.85 -20.04 -12.49
N ILE A 68 28.11 -20.79 -11.42
CA ILE A 68 27.19 -20.88 -10.26
C ILE A 68 27.14 -19.56 -9.49
N LEU A 69 28.26 -18.88 -9.30
CA LEU A 69 28.29 -17.58 -8.58
C LEU A 69 27.61 -16.48 -9.40
N ILE A 70 27.83 -16.47 -10.72
CA ILE A 70 27.16 -15.55 -11.64
C ILE A 70 25.65 -15.84 -11.64
N LEU A 71 25.25 -17.11 -11.64
CA LEU A 71 23.85 -17.51 -11.55
C LEU A 71 23.22 -17.05 -10.22
N ALA A 72 23.89 -17.27 -9.09
CA ALA A 72 23.40 -16.83 -7.78
C ALA A 72 23.22 -15.31 -7.71
N LEU A 73 24.16 -14.55 -8.28
CA LEU A 73 24.06 -13.09 -8.37
C LEU A 73 22.86 -12.64 -9.21
N ILE A 74 22.65 -13.27 -10.38
CA ILE A 74 21.51 -12.97 -11.25
C ILE A 74 20.19 -13.24 -10.54
N VAL A 75 20.08 -14.36 -9.81
CA VAL A 75 18.88 -14.70 -9.03
C VAL A 75 18.62 -13.68 -7.92
N ILE A 76 19.67 -13.24 -7.21
CA ILE A 76 19.55 -12.20 -6.17
C ILE A 76 19.08 -10.88 -6.78
N VAL A 77 19.69 -10.43 -7.88
CA VAL A 77 19.29 -9.20 -8.57
C VAL A 77 17.85 -9.29 -9.07
N ALA A 78 17.46 -10.40 -9.68
CA ALA A 78 16.10 -10.62 -10.15
C ALA A 78 15.09 -10.61 -8.99
N ALA A 79 15.42 -11.23 -7.85
CA ALA A 79 14.60 -11.20 -6.64
C ALA A 79 14.49 -9.78 -6.07
N LEU A 80 15.58 -9.00 -6.06
CA LEU A 80 15.57 -7.61 -5.62
C LEU A 80 14.74 -6.71 -6.54
N VAL A 81 14.82 -6.91 -7.85
CA VAL A 81 14.01 -6.19 -8.84
C VAL A 81 12.54 -6.59 -8.71
N ALA A 82 12.24 -7.88 -8.58
CA ALA A 82 10.88 -8.36 -8.34
C ALA A 82 10.32 -7.80 -7.03
N ALA A 83 11.11 -7.84 -5.95
CA ALA A 83 10.74 -7.22 -4.68
C ALA A 83 10.52 -5.71 -4.83
N PHE A 84 11.36 -5.00 -5.59
CA PHE A 84 11.19 -3.58 -5.90
C PHE A 84 9.88 -3.29 -6.65
N PHE A 85 9.45 -4.18 -7.55
CA PHE A 85 8.19 -4.00 -8.28
C PHE A 85 6.95 -4.45 -7.47
N ILE A 86 7.08 -5.48 -6.64
CA ILE A 86 5.99 -6.00 -5.79
C ILE A 86 5.75 -5.11 -4.57
N PHE A 87 6.83 -4.68 -3.90
CA PHE A 87 6.79 -3.87 -2.68
C PHE A 87 6.99 -2.37 -2.93
N GLY A 88 7.23 -1.96 -4.18
CA GLY A 88 7.65 -0.60 -4.51
C GLY A 88 9.11 -0.35 -4.15
N ALA A 89 9.66 0.78 -4.60
CA ALA A 89 11.03 1.17 -4.29
C ALA A 89 11.27 1.11 -2.77
N PRO A 90 12.38 0.53 -2.28
CA PRO A 90 12.77 0.61 -0.89
C PRO A 90 13.14 2.07 -0.62
N ARG A 91 12.11 2.87 -0.33
CA ARG A 91 12.28 4.24 0.11
C ARG A 91 13.12 4.13 1.37
N LEU A 92 14.30 4.75 1.35
CA LEU A 92 15.27 4.79 2.43
C LEU A 92 14.60 5.39 3.69
N ASN A 93 13.83 4.56 4.39
CA ASN A 93 13.13 4.88 5.63
C ASN A 93 14.04 4.59 6.82
N ARG A 94 15.37 4.64 6.62
CA ARG A 94 16.38 4.37 7.65
C ARG A 94 16.36 5.40 8.80
N ARG A 95 15.53 6.44 8.72
CA ARG A 95 15.24 7.40 9.80
C ARG A 95 13.86 7.23 10.45
N SER A 96 12.95 6.39 9.93
CA SER A 96 11.61 6.21 10.51
C SER A 96 11.61 5.41 11.82
N ALA A 97 12.65 4.62 12.07
CA ALA A 97 12.77 3.83 13.29
C ALA A 97 12.87 4.69 14.57
N ALA A 98 13.27 5.96 14.46
CA ALA A 98 13.36 6.86 15.60
C ALA A 98 12.03 7.60 15.93
N SER A 99 11.00 7.47 15.09
CA SER A 99 9.73 8.22 15.23
C SER A 99 8.50 7.33 15.35
N GLY A 100 8.70 6.05 15.70
CA GLY A 100 7.68 4.99 15.61
C GLY A 100 6.40 5.22 16.43
N ILE A 101 6.45 6.00 17.51
CA ILE A 101 5.28 6.22 18.38
C ILE A 101 4.77 7.65 18.18
N LEU A 102 3.68 7.79 17.42
CA LEU A 102 2.97 9.05 17.24
C LEU A 102 1.60 8.95 17.93
N PHE A 103 1.38 9.74 18.98
CA PHE A 103 0.12 9.78 19.74
C PHE A 103 -0.39 8.41 20.26
N GLY A 104 0.54 7.50 20.60
CA GLY A 104 0.22 6.21 21.22
C GLY A 104 0.04 5.04 20.25
N ASP A 105 0.08 5.29 18.93
CA ASP A 105 0.03 4.24 17.92
C ASP A 105 1.44 4.00 17.34
N ASP A 106 1.84 2.73 17.23
CA ASP A 106 3.05 2.31 16.51
C ASP A 106 2.74 2.33 15.01
N ASP A 107 2.88 3.50 14.41
CA ASP A 107 2.51 3.75 13.02
C ASP A 107 3.74 4.13 12.19
N ALA A 108 4.21 3.16 11.41
CA ALA A 108 5.38 3.31 10.56
C ALA A 108 5.09 4.11 9.26
N ARG A 109 3.83 4.41 8.94
CA ARG A 109 3.42 5.11 7.71
C ARG A 109 4.08 6.49 7.62
N ASP A 110 4.36 6.92 6.40
CA ASP A 110 4.84 8.28 6.12
C ASP A 110 3.68 9.29 6.14
N ALA A 111 4.01 10.58 6.22
CA ALA A 111 3.00 11.64 6.23
C ALA A 111 2.09 11.61 4.99
N ALA A 112 2.62 11.18 3.84
CA ALA A 112 1.84 11.09 2.59
C ALA A 112 0.81 9.96 2.63
N ALA A 113 1.12 8.83 3.25
CA ALA A 113 0.19 7.73 3.44
C ALA A 113 -0.95 8.10 4.41
N MET A 114 -0.62 8.76 5.53
CA MET A 114 -1.62 9.28 6.48
C MET A 114 -2.56 10.29 5.78
N ARG A 115 -2.03 11.18 4.94
CA ARG A 115 -2.86 12.12 4.17
C ARG A 115 -3.83 11.42 3.22
N ARG A 116 -3.38 10.39 2.48
CA ARG A 116 -4.27 9.61 1.61
C ARG A 116 -5.37 8.91 2.41
N ALA A 117 -5.03 8.36 3.58
CA ALA A 117 -6.02 7.77 4.47
C ALA A 117 -7.06 8.81 4.94
N ALA A 118 -6.62 10.03 5.23
CA ALA A 118 -7.50 11.14 5.57
C ALA A 118 -8.44 11.53 4.41
N GLU A 119 -7.90 11.62 3.19
CA GLU A 119 -8.67 11.91 1.97
C GLU A 119 -9.71 10.81 1.68
N ASP A 120 -9.32 9.54 1.81
CA ASP A 120 -10.21 8.39 1.64
C ASP A 120 -11.33 8.37 2.70
N ALA A 121 -11.01 8.70 3.95
CA ALA A 121 -11.98 8.80 5.04
C ALA A 121 -12.97 9.96 4.80
N ALA A 122 -12.46 11.14 4.42
CA ALA A 122 -13.28 12.28 4.06
C ALA A 122 -14.21 11.98 2.87
N GLY A 123 -13.74 11.23 1.88
CA GLY A 123 -14.56 10.78 0.74
C GLY A 123 -15.72 9.87 1.13
N ARG A 124 -15.66 9.23 2.31
CA ARG A 124 -16.75 8.44 2.91
C ARG A 124 -17.53 9.21 3.98
N SER A 125 -17.25 10.51 4.15
CA SER A 125 -17.78 11.34 5.25
C SER A 125 -17.48 10.80 6.65
N ASP A 126 -16.40 10.03 6.79
CA ASP A 126 -15.88 9.57 8.07
C ASP A 126 -14.98 10.66 8.66
N TRP A 127 -15.60 11.67 9.26
CA TRP A 127 -14.91 12.88 9.73
C TRP A 127 -14.01 12.62 10.93
N VAL A 128 -14.36 11.67 11.79
CA VAL A 128 -13.51 11.23 12.91
C VAL A 128 -12.18 10.74 12.37
N LEU A 129 -12.19 9.73 11.49
CA LEU A 129 -10.97 9.16 10.94
C LEU A 129 -10.21 10.17 10.07
N ALA A 130 -10.93 11.01 9.30
CA ALA A 130 -10.30 12.03 8.47
C ALA A 130 -9.51 13.07 9.29
N ILE A 131 -10.08 13.53 10.42
CA ILE A 131 -9.43 14.48 11.33
C ILE A 131 -8.24 13.81 12.05
N GLU A 132 -8.39 12.55 12.47
CA GLU A 132 -7.29 11.80 13.07
C GLU A 132 -6.10 11.66 12.12
N GLU A 133 -6.34 11.17 10.90
CA GLU A 133 -5.30 10.89 9.91
C GLU A 133 -4.63 12.16 9.38
N ILE A 134 -5.37 13.26 9.18
CA ILE A 134 -4.77 14.52 8.71
C ILE A 134 -3.88 15.15 9.79
N PHE A 135 -4.26 15.06 11.06
CA PHE A 135 -3.44 15.56 12.16
C PHE A 135 -2.18 14.69 12.36
N ARG A 136 -2.31 13.36 12.26
CA ARG A 136 -1.15 12.45 12.24
C ARG A 136 -0.21 12.77 11.07
N SER A 137 -0.75 13.06 9.88
CA SER A 137 0.03 13.52 8.73
C SER A 137 0.80 14.82 9.02
N ILE A 138 0.16 15.82 9.66
CA ILE A 138 0.84 17.06 10.07
C ILE A 138 2.01 16.74 11.01
N ALA A 139 1.77 15.96 12.05
CA ALA A 139 2.79 15.66 13.04
C ALA A 139 3.94 14.85 12.45
N ARG A 140 3.63 13.82 11.66
CA ARG A 140 4.61 13.03 10.94
C ARG A 140 5.40 13.86 9.94
N GLY A 141 4.75 14.74 9.18
CA GLY A 141 5.41 15.58 8.18
C GLY A 141 6.39 16.57 8.81
N LEU A 142 6.05 17.16 9.96
CA LEU A 142 6.97 18.04 10.70
C LEU A 142 8.12 17.26 11.36
N ALA A 143 7.87 16.04 11.83
CA ALA A 143 8.89 15.15 12.39
C ALA A 143 9.88 14.63 11.33
N GLU A 144 9.39 14.15 10.18
CA GLU A 144 10.20 13.68 9.05
C GLU A 144 11.15 14.77 8.54
N ARG A 145 10.70 16.03 8.62
CA ARG A 145 11.47 17.21 8.23
C ARG A 145 12.32 17.80 9.35
N THR A 146 12.38 17.13 10.51
CA THR A 146 13.18 17.53 11.69
C THR A 146 12.82 18.93 12.21
N LEU A 147 11.59 19.39 11.97
CA LEU A 147 11.11 20.67 12.48
C LEU A 147 10.61 20.54 13.92
N VAL A 148 9.99 19.40 14.25
CA VAL A 148 9.45 19.12 15.59
C VAL A 148 9.75 17.68 15.95
N THR A 149 10.41 17.48 17.10
CA THR A 149 10.64 16.13 17.62
C THR A 149 9.41 15.63 18.35
N VAL A 150 9.03 14.37 18.09
CA VAL A 150 7.96 13.67 18.81
C VAL A 150 8.58 12.52 19.60
N SER A 151 8.26 12.44 20.89
CA SER A 151 8.66 11.34 21.77
C SER A 151 7.45 10.50 22.18
N PRO A 152 7.64 9.26 22.66
CA PRO A 152 6.57 8.47 23.25
C PRO A 152 5.82 9.28 24.31
N GLY A 153 4.47 9.22 24.28
CA GLY A 153 3.62 9.99 25.19
C GLY A 153 3.40 11.46 24.83
N THR A 154 3.95 11.96 23.71
CA THR A 154 3.64 13.31 23.23
C THR A 154 2.15 13.40 22.91
N THR A 155 1.46 14.37 23.49
CA THR A 155 0.04 14.65 23.22
C THR A 155 -0.13 15.57 22.02
N ALA A 156 -1.32 15.60 21.40
CA ALA A 156 -1.62 16.51 20.30
C ALA A 156 -1.42 17.99 20.70
N ARG A 157 -1.81 18.33 21.93
CA ARG A 157 -1.63 19.65 22.52
C ARG A 157 -0.15 20.02 22.64
N ASP A 158 0.65 19.14 23.25
CA ASP A 158 2.08 19.37 23.44
C ASP A 158 2.80 19.50 22.10
N PHE A 159 2.39 18.69 21.12
CA PHE A 159 2.90 18.79 19.76
C PHE A 159 2.59 20.16 19.14
N ALA A 160 1.33 20.61 19.22
CA ALA A 160 0.92 21.90 18.67
C ALA A 160 1.66 23.08 19.31
N VAL A 161 1.88 23.05 20.63
CA VAL A 161 2.65 24.08 21.34
C VAL A 161 4.09 24.12 20.82
N ARG A 162 4.78 22.97 20.75
CA ARG A 162 6.16 22.90 20.23
C ARG A 162 6.25 23.32 18.77
N ALA A 163 5.31 22.87 17.94
CA ALA A 163 5.23 23.26 16.54
C ALA A 163 4.98 24.77 16.38
N GLY A 164 4.15 25.37 17.24
CA GLY A 164 3.87 26.80 17.26
C GLY A 164 5.09 27.65 17.62
N VAL A 165 6.02 27.14 18.45
CA VAL A 165 7.30 27.82 18.72
C VAL A 165 8.18 27.87 17.48
N VAL A 166 8.23 26.77 16.71
CA VAL A 166 9.03 26.67 15.49
C VAL A 166 8.38 27.42 14.32
N LEU A 167 7.05 27.46 14.30
CA LEU A 167 6.23 28.03 13.22
C LEU A 167 5.20 29.02 13.78
N PRO A 168 5.62 30.20 14.27
CA PRO A 168 4.74 31.14 14.99
C PRO A 168 3.51 31.57 14.18
N GLY A 169 3.66 31.75 12.85
CA GLY A 169 2.56 32.12 11.95
C GLY A 169 1.47 31.05 11.79
N TYR A 170 1.68 29.84 12.31
CA TYR A 170 0.72 28.73 12.27
C TYR A 170 0.27 28.28 13.67
N SER A 171 0.73 28.94 14.74
CA SER A 171 0.52 28.53 16.14
C SER A 171 -0.96 28.34 16.51
N GLU A 172 -1.81 29.32 16.19
CA GLU A 172 -3.25 29.26 16.45
C GLU A 172 -3.91 28.10 15.69
N ARG A 173 -3.61 27.99 14.39
CA ARG A 173 -4.16 26.93 13.53
C ARG A 173 -3.72 25.54 13.98
N LEU A 174 -2.47 25.38 14.43
CA LEU A 174 -1.96 24.14 15.02
C LEU A 174 -2.70 23.79 16.31
N THR A 175 -3.00 24.78 17.14
CA THR A 175 -3.76 24.60 18.39
C THR A 175 -5.20 24.19 18.10
N THR A 176 -5.85 24.81 17.12
CA THR A 176 -7.20 24.45 16.66
C THR A 176 -7.23 23.03 16.09
N ALA A 177 -6.26 22.66 15.25
CA ALA A 177 -6.17 21.31 14.71
C ALA A 177 -5.95 20.24 15.80
N ALA A 178 -5.12 20.53 16.81
CA ALA A 178 -4.95 19.65 17.96
C ALA A 178 -6.24 19.52 18.80
N SER A 179 -7.00 20.60 18.97
CA SER A 179 -8.32 20.52 19.61
C SER A 179 -9.29 19.65 18.84
N ALA A 180 -9.36 19.80 17.51
CA ALA A 180 -10.22 18.96 16.69
C ALA A 180 -9.82 17.48 16.77
N PHE A 181 -8.51 17.19 16.82
CA PHE A 181 -8.00 15.84 17.05
C PHE A 181 -8.41 15.28 18.43
N ASP A 182 -8.19 16.03 19.50
CA ASP A 182 -8.55 15.60 20.86
C ASP A 182 -10.06 15.37 20.99
N ASP A 183 -10.87 16.24 20.38
CA ASP A 183 -12.33 16.16 20.35
C ASP A 183 -12.83 14.84 19.76
N VAL A 184 -12.27 14.41 18.63
CA VAL A 184 -12.69 13.17 17.97
C VAL A 184 -12.06 11.93 18.61
N ARG A 185 -10.79 12.01 18.99
CA ARG A 185 -10.02 10.84 19.49
C ARG A 185 -10.38 10.48 20.92
N TYR A 186 -10.56 11.47 21.79
CA TYR A 186 -10.70 11.27 23.24
C TYR A 186 -12.06 11.68 23.78
N LEU A 187 -12.73 12.66 23.17
CA LEU A 187 -14.04 13.14 23.62
C LEU A 187 -15.23 12.53 22.86
N GLY A 188 -14.97 11.66 21.88
CA GLY A 188 -15.99 10.93 21.14
C GLY A 188 -16.91 11.81 20.30
N ARG A 189 -16.45 13.01 19.90
CA ARG A 189 -17.22 13.88 19.01
C ARG A 189 -17.16 13.35 17.57
N GLU A 190 -18.23 13.54 16.81
CA GLU A 190 -18.35 13.03 15.43
C GLU A 190 -17.42 13.72 14.42
N GLY A 191 -16.80 14.84 14.78
CA GLY A 191 -16.02 15.66 13.84
C GLY A 191 -16.93 16.39 12.83
N THR A 192 -16.35 17.30 12.06
CA THR A 192 -17.09 18.03 11.02
C THR A 192 -16.26 18.17 9.75
N GLU A 193 -16.93 18.28 8.61
CA GLU A 193 -16.27 18.60 7.33
C GLU A 193 -15.47 19.90 7.41
N SER A 194 -15.98 20.91 8.10
CA SER A 194 -15.29 22.20 8.28
C SER A 194 -13.99 22.02 9.05
N ALA A 195 -14.00 21.28 10.16
CA ALA A 195 -12.82 21.02 10.98
C ALA A 195 -11.76 20.23 10.19
N TYR A 196 -12.17 19.20 9.44
CA TYR A 196 -11.28 18.50 8.51
C TYR A 196 -10.70 19.44 7.46
N GLY A 197 -11.54 20.27 6.82
CA GLY A 197 -11.13 21.20 5.78
C GLY A 197 -10.12 22.23 6.26
N GLU A 198 -10.27 22.74 7.48
CA GLU A 198 -9.28 23.64 8.11
C GLU A 198 -7.95 22.94 8.37
N ALA A 199 -7.99 21.73 8.93
CA ALA A 199 -6.79 20.93 9.19
C ALA A 199 -6.07 20.53 7.89
N ALA A 200 -6.81 20.18 6.84
CA ALA A 200 -6.26 19.85 5.53
C ALA A 200 -5.59 21.05 4.85
N ARG A 201 -6.17 22.25 4.97
CA ARG A 201 -5.53 23.49 4.51
C ARG A 201 -4.26 23.78 5.30
N LEU A 202 -4.29 23.59 6.62
CA LEU A 202 -3.09 23.74 7.46
C LEU A 202 -1.99 22.77 7.03
N GLU A 203 -2.30 21.50 6.83
CA GLU A 203 -1.35 20.50 6.36
C GLU A 203 -0.71 20.90 5.01
N LYS A 204 -1.53 21.38 4.07
CA LYS A 204 -1.05 21.86 2.78
C LYS A 204 -0.10 23.05 2.92
N ASP A 205 -0.42 24.02 3.76
CA ASP A 205 0.42 25.20 3.98
C ASP A 205 1.75 24.82 4.64
N LEU A 206 1.70 23.97 5.68
CA LEU A 206 2.88 23.48 6.41
C LEU A 206 3.84 22.69 5.52
N ARG A 207 3.33 22.01 4.48
CA ARG A 207 4.16 21.33 3.48
C ARG A 207 5.00 22.30 2.64
N SER A 208 4.50 23.52 2.43
CA SER A 208 5.18 24.54 1.63
C SER A 208 6.20 25.36 2.42
N VAL A 209 6.06 25.39 3.76
CA VAL A 209 7.08 25.96 4.65
C VAL A 209 8.38 25.24 4.37
N ARG A 210 9.49 25.96 4.12
CA ARG A 210 10.83 25.39 4.15
C ARG A 210 11.46 25.71 5.51
N PRO A 211 12.32 24.85 6.07
CA PRO A 211 13.19 25.29 7.16
C PRO A 211 13.92 26.53 6.64
N ALA A 212 13.75 27.68 7.30
CA ALA A 212 14.68 28.76 7.09
C ALA A 212 16.05 28.15 7.37
N GLU A 213 16.98 28.26 6.42
CA GLU A 213 18.37 27.90 6.66
C GLU A 213 18.73 28.48 8.02
N GLN A 214 19.16 27.61 8.92
CA GLN A 214 19.61 28.00 10.24
C GLN A 214 20.63 29.11 10.01
N SER A 215 20.20 30.36 10.24
CA SER A 215 21.11 31.49 10.24
C SER A 215 22.18 31.14 11.25
N THR A 216 23.35 30.80 10.73
CA THR A 216 24.63 30.90 11.39
C THR A 216 24.74 32.31 11.97
N VAL A 217 24.21 32.51 13.17
CA VAL A 217 24.53 33.64 14.05
C VAL A 217 24.82 33.06 15.42
N GLY A 218 25.92 32.32 15.43
CA GLY A 218 26.66 31.90 16.61
C GLY A 218 28.14 31.96 16.24
N ALA A 219 28.65 33.17 16.05
CA ALA A 219 30.08 33.49 16.11
C ALA A 219 30.26 35.02 16.05
N ARG A 220 30.20 35.67 17.22
CA ARG A 220 31.13 36.73 17.62
C ARG A 220 31.01 36.97 19.11
#